data_AF-A0A938K597-F1
#
_entry.id   AF-A0A938K597-F1
#
_cell.length_a   1.000
_cell.length_b   1.000
_cell.length_c   1.000
_cell.angle_alpha   90.00
_cell.angle_beta   90.00
_cell.angle_gamma   90.00
#
_symmetry.space_group_name_H-M   'P 1'
#
loop_
_entity.id
_entity.type
_entity.pdbx_description
1 polymer ?
#
loop_
_entity_poly.entity_id
_entity_poly.type
_entity_poly.pdbx_seq_one_letter_code
_entity_poly.pdbx_strand_id
1 'polypeptide(L)'
;MTAVDPVDRNGVAGAALGGALLGALAGRVLRSTILGAVVGLLHGLVAGRRRVYDWSTRRGRAAFVLDHTWALPTTAAGLVVLGLGELRERITGVSPGYEPSLSERQNRMVHREGLVLRRGFAVTIGTVVNGAAGRDGVLNERRRKLVTDHEDVHVWQQRVFGPLYPIAYISWFVGGVIVSLVRRVASHSERSLSTEIDRFAYYRNPFEWHAYTCDANWPPHGVDPASVWSDRFPTAQWIPRVFRETAGNPTAPR
;
A
#
# COMPACT_ATOMS: atom_id res chain seq x y z
N MET A 1 6.49 -8.63 30.92
CA MET A 1 7.62 -8.63 29.96
C MET A 1 7.91 -10.08 29.62
N THR A 2 7.28 -10.63 28.58
CA THR A 2 7.47 -12.03 28.17
C THR A 2 8.81 -12.18 27.45
N ALA A 3 9.57 -13.21 27.81
CA ALA A 3 10.87 -13.49 27.20
C ALA A 3 10.72 -13.63 25.68
N VAL A 4 11.42 -12.79 24.92
CA VAL A 4 11.52 -12.90 23.47
C VAL A 4 12.27 -14.19 23.16
N ASP A 5 11.60 -15.12 22.49
CA ASP A 5 12.11 -16.42 22.09
C ASP A 5 13.45 -16.24 21.31
N PRO A 6 14.55 -16.93 21.68
CA PRO A 6 15.84 -16.79 21.01
C PRO A 6 15.79 -17.02 19.48
N VAL A 7 14.83 -17.78 18.97
CA VAL A 7 14.57 -17.96 17.52
C VAL A 7 14.15 -16.64 16.85
N ASP A 8 13.48 -15.74 17.57
CA ASP A 8 12.99 -14.46 17.07
C ASP A 8 14.12 -13.42 16.93
N ARG A 9 15.12 -13.45 17.83
CA ARG A 9 16.26 -12.50 17.81
C ARG A 9 17.11 -12.63 16.55
N ASN A 10 17.38 -13.86 16.11
CA ASN A 10 18.16 -14.11 14.90
C ASN A 10 17.40 -13.66 13.63
N GLY A 11 16.07 -13.83 13.62
CA GLY A 11 15.22 -13.35 12.53
C GLY A 11 15.21 -11.82 12.41
N VAL A 12 15.12 -11.11 13.54
CA VAL A 12 15.20 -9.64 13.57
C VAL A 12 16.58 -9.15 13.12
N ALA A 13 17.66 -9.74 13.64
CA ALA A 13 19.02 -9.36 13.28
C ALA A 13 19.29 -9.62 11.79
N GLY A 14 18.86 -10.78 11.27
CA GLY A 14 18.98 -11.13 9.85
C GLY A 14 18.22 -10.17 8.94
N ALA A 15 16.96 -9.83 9.27
CA ALA A 15 16.18 -8.87 8.50
C ALA A 15 16.79 -7.45 8.53
N ALA A 16 17.29 -7.02 9.70
CA ALA A 16 17.95 -5.74 9.87
C ALA A 16 19.26 -5.64 9.06
N LEU A 17 20.14 -6.63 9.19
CA LEU A 17 21.42 -6.67 8.47
C LEU A 17 21.22 -6.82 6.96
N GLY A 18 20.34 -7.74 6.55
CA GLY A 18 19.98 -7.92 5.13
C GLY A 18 19.38 -6.63 4.55
N GLY A 19 18.49 -5.98 5.29
CA GLY A 19 17.89 -4.72 4.89
C GLY A 19 18.92 -3.61 4.76
N ALA A 20 19.85 -3.49 5.71
CA ALA A 20 20.93 -2.51 5.67
C ALA A 20 21.85 -2.70 4.45
N LEU A 21 22.25 -3.94 4.15
CA LEU A 21 23.13 -4.25 3.03
C LEU A 21 22.46 -3.97 1.67
N LEU A 22 21.22 -4.43 1.50
CA LEU A 22 20.43 -4.18 0.30
C LEU A 22 20.14 -2.68 0.12
N GLY A 23 19.78 -2.01 1.21
CA GLY A 23 19.52 -0.57 1.24
C GLY A 23 20.77 0.23 0.90
N ALA A 24 21.94 -0.17 1.39
CA ALA A 24 23.22 0.46 1.04
C ALA A 24 23.52 0.34 -0.45
N LEU A 25 23.27 -0.84 -1.03
CA LEU A 25 23.47 -1.08 -2.47
C LEU A 25 22.55 -0.20 -3.33
N ALA A 26 21.26 -0.12 -3.00
CA ALA A 26 20.33 0.76 -3.70
C ALA A 26 20.61 2.25 -3.45
N GLY A 27 21.05 2.61 -2.25
CA GLY A 27 21.47 3.95 -1.88
C GLY A 27 22.59 4.49 -2.76
N ARG A 28 23.50 3.64 -3.26
CA ARG A 28 24.53 4.05 -4.23
C ARG A 28 23.94 4.62 -5.51
N VAL A 29 22.88 3.98 -6.04
CA VAL A 29 22.16 4.45 -7.23
C VAL A 29 21.49 5.80 -6.95
N LEU A 30 21.00 5.98 -5.71
CA LEU A 30 20.40 7.23 -5.22
C LEU A 30 21.42 8.24 -4.66
N ARG A 31 22.73 8.03 -4.91
CA ARG A 31 23.85 8.89 -4.47
C ARG A 31 24.04 9.06 -2.96
N SER A 32 23.45 8.18 -2.14
CA SER A 32 23.71 8.11 -0.70
C SER A 32 23.62 6.69 -0.16
N THR A 33 24.77 6.00 -0.11
CA THR A 33 24.93 4.67 0.49
C THR A 33 24.49 4.65 1.96
N ILE A 34 24.88 5.67 2.73
CA ILE A 34 24.60 5.75 4.18
C ILE A 34 23.10 5.88 4.41
N LEU A 35 22.42 6.79 3.69
CA LEU A 35 20.98 6.97 3.84
C LEU A 35 20.23 5.69 3.47
N GLY A 36 20.60 5.06 2.36
CA GLY A 36 20.01 3.79 1.94
C GLY A 36 20.20 2.69 2.99
N ALA A 37 21.40 2.57 3.56
CA ALA A 37 21.69 1.60 4.62
C ALA A 37 20.85 1.85 5.89
N VAL A 38 20.70 3.11 6.30
CA VAL A 38 19.90 3.49 7.47
C VAL A 38 18.42 3.16 7.26
N VAL A 39 17.84 3.54 6.11
CA VAL A 39 16.45 3.22 5.77
C VAL A 39 16.24 1.70 5.79
N GLY A 40 17.14 0.97 5.12
CA GLY A 40 17.06 -0.48 5.04
C GLY A 40 17.20 -1.17 6.40
N LEU A 41 18.10 -0.68 7.25
CA LEU A 41 18.28 -1.15 8.63
C LEU A 41 17.02 -0.94 9.47
N LEU A 42 16.50 0.29 9.49
CA LEU A 42 15.33 0.65 10.29
C LEU A 42 14.09 -0.14 9.84
N HIS A 43 13.86 -0.23 8.54
CA HIS A 43 12.76 -1.02 8.00
C HIS A 43 12.93 -2.51 8.32
N GLY A 44 14.13 -3.06 8.12
CA GLY A 44 14.44 -4.45 8.45
C GLY A 44 14.23 -4.78 9.95
N LEU A 45 14.59 -3.86 10.85
CA LEU A 45 14.33 -3.98 12.29
C LEU A 45 12.83 -4.01 12.60
N VAL A 46 12.06 -3.07 12.05
CA VAL A 46 10.61 -3.00 12.29
C VAL A 46 9.91 -4.22 11.70
N ALA A 47 10.18 -4.54 10.43
CA ALA A 47 9.59 -5.67 9.73
C ALA A 47 9.99 -7.02 10.33
N GLY A 48 11.24 -7.15 10.79
CA GLY A 48 11.73 -8.33 11.50
C GLY A 48 10.98 -8.53 12.82
N ARG A 49 10.90 -7.50 13.68
CA ARG A 49 10.19 -7.57 14.97
C ARG A 49 8.71 -7.88 14.81
N ARG A 50 8.12 -7.37 13.73
CA ARG A 50 6.71 -7.59 13.37
C ARG A 50 6.48 -8.85 12.52
N ARG A 51 7.54 -9.63 12.25
CA ARG A 51 7.52 -10.88 11.46
C ARG A 51 6.76 -10.74 10.13
N VAL A 52 6.95 -9.61 9.44
CA VAL A 52 6.11 -9.19 8.30
C VAL A 52 6.29 -10.11 7.10
N TYR A 53 7.52 -10.46 6.75
CA TYR A 53 7.79 -11.24 5.55
C TYR A 53 7.55 -12.73 5.76
N ASP A 54 6.88 -13.35 4.80
CA ASP A 54 6.78 -14.80 4.71
C ASP A 54 8.01 -15.38 4.02
N TRP A 55 8.98 -15.79 4.82
CA TRP A 55 10.24 -16.35 4.33
C TRP A 55 10.07 -17.71 3.64
N SER A 56 8.97 -18.42 3.91
CA SER A 56 8.71 -19.75 3.32
C SER A 56 8.42 -19.64 1.82
N THR A 57 7.80 -18.54 1.38
CA THR A 57 7.39 -18.35 0.00
C THR A 57 8.38 -17.52 -0.83
N ARG A 58 8.38 -17.75 -2.15
CA ARG A 58 9.13 -16.91 -3.09
C ARG A 58 8.64 -15.46 -3.07
N ARG A 59 7.32 -15.28 -2.91
CA ARG A 59 6.66 -13.97 -2.81
C ARG A 59 7.22 -13.15 -1.65
N GLY A 60 7.34 -13.73 -0.45
CA GLY A 60 7.85 -12.97 0.69
C GLY A 60 9.33 -12.66 0.62
N ARG A 61 10.15 -13.57 0.07
CA ARG A 61 11.56 -13.26 -0.23
C ARG A 61 11.70 -12.14 -1.26
N ALA A 62 10.91 -12.18 -2.33
CA ALA A 62 10.91 -11.12 -3.35
C ALA A 62 10.43 -9.78 -2.78
N ALA A 63 9.39 -9.78 -1.96
CA ALA A 63 8.91 -8.60 -1.26
C ALA A 63 10.02 -7.96 -0.41
N PHE A 64 10.73 -8.75 0.39
CA PHE A 64 11.86 -8.25 1.17
C PHE A 64 12.95 -7.61 0.31
N VAL A 65 13.38 -8.30 -0.76
CA VAL A 65 14.42 -7.78 -1.64
C VAL A 65 14.00 -6.46 -2.29
N LEU A 66 12.78 -6.40 -2.83
CA LEU A 66 12.26 -5.20 -3.51
C LEU A 66 12.14 -4.02 -2.55
N ASP A 67 11.57 -4.24 -1.36
CA ASP A 67 11.38 -3.20 -0.34
C ASP A 67 12.70 -2.57 0.13
N HIS A 68 13.79 -3.33 0.10
CA HIS A 68 15.13 -2.87 0.51
C HIS A 68 16.04 -2.54 -0.67
N THR A 69 15.55 -2.59 -1.91
CA THR A 69 16.33 -2.20 -3.11
C THR A 69 15.59 -1.20 -3.98
N TRP A 70 14.86 -1.67 -4.98
CA TRP A 70 14.17 -0.85 -5.96
C TRP A 70 13.06 0.02 -5.33
N ALA A 71 12.26 -0.55 -4.44
CA ALA A 71 11.17 0.15 -3.78
C ALA A 71 11.60 0.91 -2.51
N LEU A 72 12.90 1.04 -2.26
CA LEU A 72 13.45 1.66 -1.06
C LEU A 72 12.90 3.09 -0.81
N PRO A 73 12.70 3.97 -1.81
CA PRO A 73 12.09 5.28 -1.57
C PRO A 73 10.66 5.20 -1.04
N THR A 74 9.84 4.28 -1.56
CA THR A 74 8.47 4.08 -1.07
C THR A 74 8.46 3.41 0.30
N THR A 75 9.41 2.52 0.58
CA THR A 75 9.64 1.94 1.92
C THR A 75 10.04 3.01 2.93
N ALA A 76 10.89 3.95 2.54
CA ALA A 76 11.25 5.10 3.36
C ALA A 76 10.03 5.96 3.71
N ALA A 77 9.15 6.23 2.73
CA ALA A 77 7.89 6.92 2.98
C ALA A 77 6.99 6.15 3.96
N GLY A 78 6.89 4.83 3.81
CA GLY A 78 6.18 3.96 4.77
C GLY A 78 6.75 4.05 6.19
N LEU A 79 8.08 4.07 6.35
CA LEU A 79 8.72 4.29 7.65
C LEU A 79 8.38 5.64 8.26
N VAL A 80 8.33 6.71 7.46
CA VAL A 80 7.91 8.03 7.95
C VAL A 80 6.48 7.96 8.48
N VAL A 81 5.57 7.31 7.76
CA VAL A 81 4.16 7.16 8.18
C VAL A 81 4.06 6.36 9.49
N LEU A 82 4.83 5.29 9.64
CA LEU A 82 4.92 4.54 10.90
C LEU A 82 5.42 5.45 12.03
N GLY A 83 6.52 6.17 11.81
CA GLY A 83 7.08 7.09 12.81
C GLY A 83 6.11 8.19 13.23
N LEU A 84 5.36 8.76 12.29
CA LEU A 84 4.29 9.73 12.58
C LEU A 84 3.14 9.11 13.36
N GLY A 85 2.76 7.86 13.07
CA GLY A 85 1.76 7.11 13.82
C GLY A 85 2.16 6.89 15.27
N GLU A 86 3.41 6.46 15.49
CA GLU A 86 3.99 6.26 16.83
C GLU A 86 4.11 7.59 17.59
N LEU A 87 4.50 8.67 16.92
CA LEU A 87 4.56 10.00 17.53
C LEU A 87 3.16 10.49 17.92
N ARG A 88 2.16 10.32 17.06
CA ARG A 88 0.76 10.65 17.35
C ARG A 88 0.26 9.87 18.57
N GLU A 89 0.54 8.58 18.66
CA GLU A 89 0.15 7.76 19.81
C GLU A 89 0.78 8.29 21.10
N ARG A 90 2.06 8.66 21.09
CA ARG A 90 2.75 9.23 22.27
C ARG A 90 2.15 10.56 22.71
N ILE A 91 1.73 11.41 21.78
CA ILE A 91 1.17 12.74 22.08
C ILE A 91 -0.29 12.66 22.51
N THR A 92 -1.08 11.81 21.85
CA THR A 92 -2.55 11.80 21.98
C THR A 92 -3.11 10.60 22.75
N GLY A 93 -2.29 9.57 23.00
CA GLY A 93 -2.73 8.28 23.54
C GLY A 93 -3.51 7.41 22.56
N VAL A 94 -3.75 7.87 21.32
CA VAL A 94 -4.54 7.14 20.33
C VAL A 94 -3.64 6.25 19.49
N SER A 95 -3.73 4.94 19.71
CA SER A 95 -2.97 3.95 18.97
C SER A 95 -3.38 3.88 17.49
N PRO A 96 -2.43 3.72 16.54
CA PRO A 96 -2.78 3.45 15.14
C PRO A 96 -3.41 2.05 14.95
N GLY A 97 -3.35 1.19 15.97
CA GLY A 97 -3.98 -0.13 15.97
C GLY A 97 -3.33 -1.08 14.96
N TYR A 98 -2.07 -1.44 15.20
CA TYR A 98 -1.40 -2.47 14.39
C TYR A 98 -2.21 -3.77 14.40
N GLU A 99 -2.37 -4.40 13.24
CA GLU A 99 -3.21 -5.59 13.05
C GLU A 99 -2.33 -6.79 12.65
N PRO A 100 -1.88 -7.63 13.61
CA PRO A 100 -1.00 -8.76 13.34
C PRO A 100 -1.60 -9.76 12.36
N SER A 101 -2.91 -10.01 12.44
CA SER A 101 -3.59 -11.03 11.62
C SER A 101 -3.58 -10.71 10.11
N LEU A 102 -3.35 -9.44 9.73
CA LEU A 102 -3.23 -9.00 8.34
C LEU A 102 -1.79 -8.61 7.96
N SER A 103 -0.84 -8.77 8.88
CA SER A 103 0.54 -8.27 8.72
C SER A 103 1.61 -9.35 8.87
N GLU A 104 1.48 -10.20 9.89
CA GLU A 104 2.48 -11.24 10.18
C GLU A 104 2.49 -12.30 9.07
N ARG A 105 3.66 -12.48 8.44
CA ARG A 105 3.82 -13.36 7.27
C ARG A 105 2.88 -13.01 6.11
N GLN A 106 2.45 -11.75 6.03
CA GLN A 106 1.59 -11.25 4.94
C GLN A 106 2.32 -10.27 4.01
N ASN A 107 3.61 -10.02 4.25
CA ASN A 107 4.45 -9.12 3.43
C ASN A 107 3.91 -7.67 3.38
N ARG A 108 3.20 -7.22 4.41
CA ARG A 108 2.71 -5.83 4.56
C ARG A 108 2.48 -5.53 6.04
N MET A 109 2.45 -4.25 6.41
CA MET A 109 2.13 -3.79 7.76
C MET A 109 0.78 -3.08 7.73
N VAL A 110 -0.19 -3.59 8.49
CA VAL A 110 -1.56 -3.09 8.47
C VAL A 110 -1.88 -2.42 9.80
N HIS A 111 -2.44 -1.23 9.71
CA HIS A 111 -2.96 -0.46 10.82
C HIS A 111 -4.47 -0.24 10.62
N ARG A 112 -5.26 -0.57 11.64
CA ARG A 112 -6.71 -0.40 11.67
C ARG A 112 -7.07 1.07 11.47
N GLU A 113 -6.35 1.93 12.18
CA GLU A 113 -6.35 3.37 11.97
C GLU A 113 -5.03 3.78 11.32
N GLY A 114 -4.27 4.67 11.95
CA GLY A 114 -3.05 5.24 11.36
C GLY A 114 -3.34 6.55 10.62
N LEU A 115 -2.45 6.90 9.69
CA LEU A 115 -2.54 8.16 8.97
C LEU A 115 -3.44 8.00 7.74
N VAL A 116 -4.64 8.56 7.78
CA VAL A 116 -5.61 8.55 6.66
C VAL A 116 -5.95 9.96 6.24
N LEU A 117 -6.03 10.19 4.92
CA LEU A 117 -6.48 11.49 4.37
C LEU A 117 -7.99 11.69 4.53
N ARG A 118 -8.76 10.61 4.47
CA ARG A 118 -10.22 10.61 4.56
C ARG A 118 -10.72 9.42 5.37
N ARG A 119 -11.52 9.66 6.41
CA ARG A 119 -12.10 8.59 7.24
C ARG A 119 -12.93 7.61 6.40
N GLY A 120 -12.65 6.32 6.56
CA GLY A 120 -13.29 5.21 5.84
C GLY A 120 -12.56 4.76 4.56
N PHE A 121 -11.52 5.48 4.15
CA PHE A 121 -10.62 5.05 3.08
C PHE A 121 -9.38 4.39 3.70
N ALA A 122 -8.94 3.30 3.08
CA ALA A 122 -7.61 2.78 3.33
C ALA A 122 -6.62 3.52 2.43
N VAL A 123 -5.37 3.61 2.86
CA VAL A 123 -4.29 4.17 2.06
C VAL A 123 -3.03 3.35 2.25
N THR A 124 -2.43 2.96 1.13
CA THR A 124 -1.16 2.26 1.11
C THR A 124 -0.02 3.23 0.82
N ILE A 125 1.00 3.21 1.68
CA ILE A 125 2.25 3.97 1.51
C ILE A 125 3.41 3.00 1.72
N GLY A 126 3.98 2.54 0.61
CA GLY A 126 5.06 1.56 0.59
C GLY A 126 4.53 0.21 1.03
N THR A 127 5.05 -0.30 2.13
CA THR A 127 4.64 -1.58 2.73
C THR A 127 3.53 -1.42 3.77
N VAL A 128 3.07 -0.19 4.02
CA VAL A 128 2.19 0.15 5.14
C VAL A 128 0.80 0.50 4.65
N VAL A 129 -0.20 -0.22 5.14
CA VAL A 129 -1.62 0.02 4.90
C VAL A 129 -2.21 0.68 6.14
N ASN A 130 -2.78 1.87 5.98
CA ASN A 130 -3.48 2.60 7.04
C ASN A 130 -4.99 2.63 6.74
N GLY A 131 -5.79 2.78 7.78
CA GLY A 131 -7.24 2.90 7.66
C GLY A 131 -7.92 1.58 7.32
N ALA A 132 -7.37 0.44 7.73
CA ALA A 132 -7.98 -0.85 7.43
C ALA A 132 -9.39 -0.99 8.03
N ALA A 133 -9.64 -0.40 9.20
CA ALA A 133 -10.96 -0.42 9.81
C ALA A 133 -11.96 0.54 9.12
N GLY A 134 -13.26 0.26 9.31
CA GLY A 134 -14.33 1.16 8.89
C GLY A 134 -14.37 2.46 9.70
N ARG A 135 -15.33 3.34 9.39
CA ARG A 135 -15.54 4.59 10.14
C ARG A 135 -15.91 4.38 11.61
N ASP A 136 -16.45 3.21 11.91
CA ASP A 136 -16.82 2.71 13.24
C ASP A 136 -15.62 2.10 13.99
N GLY A 137 -14.42 2.07 13.40
CA GLY A 137 -13.23 1.42 13.99
C GLY A 137 -13.27 -0.12 13.89
N VAL A 138 -14.28 -0.70 13.24
CA VAL A 138 -14.46 -2.14 13.15
C VAL A 138 -13.76 -2.70 11.90
N LEU A 139 -13.00 -3.78 12.07
CA LEU A 139 -12.40 -4.54 10.98
C LEU A 139 -13.29 -5.75 10.67
N ASN A 140 -14.33 -5.51 9.88
CA ASN A 140 -15.22 -6.58 9.41
C ASN A 140 -14.65 -7.32 8.18
N GLU A 141 -15.30 -8.39 7.76
CA GLU A 141 -14.83 -9.24 6.65
C GLU A 141 -14.65 -8.47 5.33
N ARG A 142 -15.58 -7.57 4.99
CA ARG A 142 -15.47 -6.72 3.81
C ARG A 142 -14.21 -5.85 3.86
N ARG A 143 -13.89 -5.29 5.03
CA ARG A 143 -12.67 -4.48 5.22
C ARG A 143 -11.40 -5.32 5.18
N ARG A 144 -11.44 -6.56 5.69
CA ARG A 144 -10.32 -7.50 5.52
C ARG A 144 -10.07 -7.78 4.05
N LYS A 145 -11.13 -8.06 3.28
CA LYS A 145 -11.05 -8.28 1.83
C LYS A 145 -10.51 -7.07 1.08
N LEU A 146 -10.93 -5.87 1.45
CA LEU A 146 -10.32 -4.63 0.92
C LEU A 146 -8.80 -4.65 1.15
N VAL A 147 -8.33 -4.96 2.35
CA VAL A 147 -6.89 -5.02 2.61
C VAL A 147 -6.19 -6.11 1.79
N THR A 148 -6.75 -7.31 1.73
CA THR A 148 -6.09 -8.47 1.09
C THR A 148 -6.10 -8.42 -0.43
N ASP A 149 -7.15 -7.84 -1.02
CA ASP A 149 -7.40 -7.94 -2.45
C ASP A 149 -7.25 -6.59 -3.17
N HIS A 150 -7.41 -5.46 -2.45
CA HIS A 150 -7.24 -4.11 -2.99
C HIS A 150 -5.91 -3.48 -2.53
N GLU A 151 -5.69 -3.35 -1.22
CA GLU A 151 -4.49 -2.67 -0.71
C GLU A 151 -3.22 -3.50 -0.97
N ASP A 152 -3.28 -4.83 -0.92
CA ASP A 152 -2.15 -5.69 -1.32
C ASP A 152 -1.72 -5.41 -2.77
N VAL A 153 -2.67 -5.09 -3.65
CA VAL A 153 -2.35 -4.71 -5.03
C VAL A 153 -1.56 -3.41 -5.06
N HIS A 154 -1.93 -2.40 -4.28
CA HIS A 154 -1.14 -1.17 -4.17
C HIS A 154 0.25 -1.41 -3.59
N VAL A 155 0.39 -2.25 -2.57
CA VAL A 155 1.71 -2.63 -2.02
C VAL A 155 2.58 -3.23 -3.15
N TRP A 156 2.02 -4.11 -3.98
CA TRP A 156 2.76 -4.71 -5.08
C TRP A 156 3.02 -3.78 -6.26
N GLN A 157 2.11 -2.87 -6.57
CA GLN A 157 2.36 -1.81 -7.54
C GLN A 157 3.55 -0.95 -7.08
N GLN A 158 3.61 -0.59 -5.79
CA GLN A 158 4.74 0.12 -5.23
C GLN A 158 6.05 -0.67 -5.31
N ARG A 159 6.01 -1.99 -5.09
CA ARG A 159 7.18 -2.86 -5.25
C ARG A 159 7.68 -2.98 -6.68
N VAL A 160 6.76 -3.11 -7.64
CA VAL A 160 7.08 -3.33 -9.05
C VAL A 160 7.56 -2.04 -9.71
N PHE A 161 6.83 -0.94 -9.52
CA PHE A 161 7.16 0.34 -10.14
C PHE A 161 8.14 1.16 -9.29
N GLY A 162 8.35 0.80 -8.02
CA GLY A 162 9.32 1.42 -7.14
C GLY A 162 9.11 2.94 -7.04
N PRO A 163 10.13 3.77 -7.30
CA PRO A 163 10.03 5.22 -7.21
C PRO A 163 9.09 5.82 -8.28
N LEU A 164 8.84 5.12 -9.37
CA LEU A 164 7.97 5.59 -10.45
C LEU A 164 6.49 5.52 -10.08
N TYR A 165 6.11 4.65 -9.13
CA TYR A 165 4.71 4.53 -8.72
C TYR A 165 4.10 5.85 -8.22
N PRO A 166 4.64 6.49 -7.16
CA PRO A 166 4.04 7.73 -6.66
C PRO A 166 4.06 8.84 -7.70
N ILE A 167 5.09 8.89 -8.56
CA ILE A 167 5.16 9.87 -9.66
C ILE A 167 3.99 9.65 -10.62
N ALA A 168 3.83 8.43 -11.14
CA ALA A 168 2.77 8.12 -12.09
C ALA A 168 1.36 8.32 -11.48
N TYR A 169 1.16 7.86 -10.24
CA TYR A 169 -0.11 8.00 -9.54
C TYR A 169 -0.47 9.47 -9.32
N ILE A 170 0.46 10.27 -8.79
CA ILE A 170 0.23 11.70 -8.51
C ILE A 170 0.07 12.49 -9.80
N SER A 171 0.88 12.22 -10.84
CA SER A 171 0.74 12.87 -12.14
C SER A 171 -0.64 12.61 -12.76
N TRP A 172 -1.15 11.38 -12.66
CA TRP A 172 -2.51 11.08 -13.09
C TRP A 172 -3.54 11.87 -12.28
N PHE A 173 -3.39 11.88 -10.95
CA PHE A 173 -4.30 12.61 -10.07
C PHE A 173 -4.35 14.10 -10.42
N VAL A 174 -3.19 14.75 -10.59
CA VAL A 174 -3.09 16.17 -10.98
C VAL A 174 -3.74 16.41 -12.35
N GLY A 175 -3.47 15.56 -13.33
CA GLY A 175 -4.11 15.64 -14.65
C GLY A 175 -5.64 15.52 -14.56
N GLY A 176 -6.15 14.60 -13.74
CA GLY A 176 -7.57 14.42 -13.50
C GLY A 176 -8.23 15.63 -12.83
N VAL A 177 -7.53 16.28 -11.89
CA VAL A 177 -7.98 17.54 -11.27
C VAL A 177 -8.07 18.65 -12.32
N ILE A 178 -7.05 18.81 -13.16
CA ILE A 178 -7.04 19.82 -14.24
C ILE A 178 -8.21 19.58 -15.20
N VAL A 179 -8.41 18.34 -15.64
CA VAL A 179 -9.54 17.98 -16.52
C VAL A 179 -10.89 18.32 -15.87
N SER A 180 -11.04 18.02 -14.58
CA SER A 180 -12.28 18.32 -13.84
C SER A 180 -12.53 19.83 -13.76
N LEU A 181 -11.50 20.64 -13.50
CA LEU A 181 -11.62 22.10 -13.47
C LEU A 181 -11.99 22.67 -14.85
N VAL A 182 -11.33 22.22 -15.92
CA VAL A 182 -11.63 22.66 -17.30
C VAL A 182 -13.07 22.31 -17.67
N ARG A 183 -13.52 21.09 -17.37
CA ARG A 183 -14.89 20.66 -17.65
C ARG A 183 -15.91 21.49 -16.88
N ARG A 184 -15.65 21.78 -15.61
CA ARG A 184 -16.54 22.62 -14.81
C ARG A 184 -16.72 24.01 -15.42
N VAL A 185 -15.64 24.63 -15.88
CA VAL A 185 -15.68 25.94 -16.54
C VAL A 185 -16.38 25.86 -17.90
N ALA A 186 -16.11 24.81 -18.69
CA ALA A 186 -16.61 24.71 -20.06
C ALA A 186 -18.08 24.25 -20.18
N SER A 187 -18.59 23.46 -19.23
CA SER A 187 -19.88 22.78 -19.38
C SER A 187 -20.99 23.23 -18.43
N HIS A 188 -20.73 24.22 -17.56
CA HIS A 188 -21.65 24.63 -16.48
C HIS A 188 -22.28 23.42 -15.75
N SER A 189 -21.45 22.39 -15.51
CA SER A 189 -21.88 21.11 -14.93
C SER A 189 -22.54 21.34 -13.57
N GLU A 190 -23.74 20.79 -13.38
CA GLU A 190 -24.42 20.78 -12.07
C GLU A 190 -23.80 19.78 -11.08
N ARG A 191 -22.89 18.91 -11.54
CA ARG A 191 -22.19 17.97 -10.66
C ARG A 191 -21.21 18.72 -9.75
N SER A 192 -21.08 18.25 -8.52
CA SER A 192 -20.08 18.81 -7.61
C SER A 192 -18.67 18.57 -8.14
N LEU A 193 -17.77 19.54 -7.97
CA LEU A 193 -16.38 19.43 -8.42
C LEU A 193 -15.65 18.26 -7.76
N SER A 194 -15.96 17.94 -6.50
CA SER A 194 -15.40 16.76 -5.83
C SER A 194 -15.80 15.47 -6.54
N THR A 195 -17.04 15.35 -7.01
CA THR A 195 -17.48 14.19 -7.81
C THR A 195 -16.73 14.09 -9.14
N GLU A 196 -16.47 15.22 -9.81
CA GLU A 196 -15.67 15.21 -11.05
C GLU A 196 -14.21 14.84 -10.80
N ILE A 197 -13.60 15.37 -9.73
CA ILE A 197 -12.25 15.01 -9.30
C ILE A 197 -12.18 13.51 -8.98
N ASP A 198 -13.09 12.99 -8.15
CA ASP A 198 -13.14 11.57 -7.81
C ASP A 198 -13.24 10.71 -9.10
N ARG A 199 -14.02 11.15 -10.09
CA ARG A 199 -14.14 10.47 -11.39
C ARG A 199 -12.83 10.44 -12.17
N PHE A 200 -12.21 11.59 -12.44
CA PHE A 200 -11.07 11.66 -13.37
C PHE A 200 -9.72 11.41 -12.69
N ALA A 201 -9.54 11.89 -11.46
CA ALA A 201 -8.28 11.81 -10.73
C ALA A 201 -8.11 10.50 -9.95
N TYR A 202 -9.22 9.90 -9.48
CA TYR A 202 -9.20 8.72 -8.61
C TYR A 202 -9.74 7.47 -9.32
N TYR A 203 -11.04 7.37 -9.58
CA TYR A 203 -11.66 6.13 -10.11
C TYR A 203 -11.18 5.73 -11.51
N ARG A 204 -10.73 6.69 -12.32
CA ARG A 204 -10.12 6.43 -13.64
C ARG A 204 -8.60 6.30 -13.60
N ASN A 205 -7.97 6.47 -12.43
CA ASN A 205 -6.56 6.20 -12.29
C ASN A 205 -6.28 4.72 -12.60
N PRO A 206 -5.34 4.39 -13.49
CA PRO A 206 -5.08 3.00 -13.88
C PRO A 206 -4.68 2.12 -12.70
N PHE A 207 -4.04 2.68 -11.66
CA PHE A 207 -3.65 1.92 -10.48
C PHE A 207 -4.85 1.56 -9.59
N GLU A 208 -5.79 2.49 -9.41
CA GLU A 208 -7.06 2.26 -8.70
C GLU A 208 -7.97 1.32 -9.48
N TRP A 209 -8.12 1.55 -10.79
CA TRP A 209 -8.89 0.68 -11.68
C TRP A 209 -8.42 -0.78 -11.59
N HIS A 210 -7.10 -0.96 -11.58
CA HIS A 210 -6.49 -2.26 -11.37
C HIS A 210 -6.81 -2.87 -10.00
N ALA A 211 -6.66 -2.11 -8.91
CA ALA A 211 -6.94 -2.59 -7.56
C ALA A 211 -8.42 -2.97 -7.35
N TYR A 212 -9.36 -2.13 -7.80
CA TYR A 212 -10.80 -2.45 -7.78
C TYR A 212 -11.19 -3.62 -8.69
N THR A 213 -10.42 -3.88 -9.76
CA THR A 213 -10.65 -5.07 -10.58
C THR A 213 -10.27 -6.35 -9.82
N CYS A 214 -9.23 -6.30 -8.99
CA CYS A 214 -8.74 -7.43 -8.21
C CYS A 214 -9.58 -7.73 -6.96
N ASP A 215 -10.19 -6.72 -6.32
CA ASP A 215 -10.98 -6.91 -5.09
C ASP A 215 -12.44 -7.38 -5.32
N ALA A 216 -12.78 -7.69 -6.57
CA ALA A 216 -14.10 -8.04 -7.06
C ALA A 216 -15.19 -6.98 -6.82
N ASN A 217 -14.83 -5.76 -6.42
CA ASN A 217 -15.72 -4.61 -6.33
C ASN A 217 -15.63 -3.75 -7.60
N TRP A 218 -15.46 -4.34 -8.78
CA TRP A 218 -15.57 -3.60 -10.05
C TRP A 218 -16.94 -3.80 -10.71
N PRO A 219 -17.70 -2.71 -10.96
CA PRO A 219 -17.41 -1.32 -10.59
C PRO A 219 -17.62 -1.05 -9.08
N PRO A 220 -16.95 -0.04 -8.48
CA PRO A 220 -17.04 0.22 -7.05
C PRO A 220 -18.47 0.55 -6.61
N HIS A 221 -18.92 -0.07 -5.53
CA HIS A 221 -20.27 0.14 -5.01
C HIS A 221 -20.52 1.62 -4.65
N GLY A 222 -21.66 2.15 -5.11
CA GLY A 222 -22.07 3.53 -4.84
C GLY A 222 -21.38 4.58 -5.72
N VAL A 223 -20.63 4.15 -6.74
CA VAL A 223 -20.02 5.04 -7.74
C VAL A 223 -20.85 4.99 -9.02
N ASP A 224 -21.15 6.15 -9.60
CA ASP A 224 -21.78 6.27 -10.91
C ASP A 224 -20.95 5.48 -11.94
N PRO A 225 -21.51 4.49 -12.67
CA PRO A 225 -20.78 3.71 -13.67
C PRO A 225 -20.10 4.56 -14.75
N ALA A 226 -20.63 5.76 -15.04
CA ALA A 226 -19.97 6.67 -15.96
C ALA A 226 -18.63 7.20 -15.41
N SER A 227 -18.44 7.15 -14.09
CA SER A 227 -17.27 7.66 -13.39
C SER A 227 -16.08 6.72 -13.40
N VAL A 228 -16.26 5.48 -13.85
CA VAL A 228 -15.22 4.46 -13.99
C VAL A 228 -14.93 4.17 -15.47
N TRP A 229 -13.97 3.29 -15.72
CA TRP A 229 -13.81 2.65 -17.03
C TRP A 229 -14.98 1.68 -17.28
N SER A 230 -15.35 1.45 -18.54
CA SER A 230 -16.44 0.52 -18.89
C SER A 230 -16.09 -0.91 -18.52
N ASP A 231 -14.84 -1.29 -18.78
CA ASP A 231 -14.35 -2.66 -18.67
C ASP A 231 -13.46 -2.84 -17.45
N ARG A 232 -13.25 -4.11 -17.06
CA ARG A 232 -12.27 -4.48 -16.04
C ARG A 232 -10.86 -4.26 -16.55
N PHE A 233 -9.93 -3.98 -15.64
CA PHE A 233 -8.52 -3.90 -15.99
C PHE A 233 -8.07 -5.26 -16.57
N PRO A 234 -7.30 -5.29 -17.68
CA PRO A 234 -6.87 -6.53 -18.32
C PRO A 234 -5.75 -7.21 -17.52
N THR A 235 -6.07 -7.72 -16.32
CA THR A 235 -5.14 -8.31 -15.34
C THR A 235 -4.33 -9.48 -15.91
N ALA A 236 -4.91 -10.24 -16.84
CA ALA A 236 -4.24 -11.35 -17.51
C ALA A 236 -2.96 -10.93 -18.26
N GLN A 237 -2.89 -9.68 -18.73
CA GLN A 237 -1.84 -9.17 -19.61
C GLN A 237 -0.69 -8.46 -18.85
N TRP A 238 -0.93 -7.99 -17.61
CA TRP A 238 -0.02 -7.06 -16.93
C TRP A 238 0.70 -7.63 -15.70
N ILE A 239 0.16 -8.66 -15.04
CA ILE A 239 0.76 -9.20 -13.82
C ILE A 239 1.29 -10.62 -14.05
N PRO A 240 2.60 -10.87 -13.88
CA PRO A 240 3.13 -12.23 -13.86
C PRO A 240 2.38 -13.12 -12.87
N ARG A 241 2.02 -14.34 -13.28
CA ARG A 241 1.16 -15.27 -12.53
C ARG A 241 1.61 -15.49 -11.07
N VAL A 242 2.91 -15.43 -10.81
CA VAL A 242 3.55 -15.54 -9.48
C VAL A 242 3.12 -14.44 -8.49
N PHE A 243 2.61 -13.30 -8.97
CA PHE A 243 2.09 -12.24 -8.10
C PHE A 243 0.58 -12.35 -7.84
N ARG A 244 -0.12 -13.29 -8.48
CA ARG A 244 -1.59 -13.48 -8.36
C ARG A 244 -2.00 -14.46 -7.26
N GLU A 245 -1.06 -15.19 -6.66
CA GLU A 245 -1.37 -16.31 -5.73
C GLU A 245 -2.17 -15.91 -4.48
N THR A 246 -2.28 -14.61 -4.15
CA THR A 246 -3.09 -14.11 -3.02
C THR A 246 -4.34 -13.35 -3.41
N ALA A 247 -4.45 -12.86 -4.64
CA ALA A 247 -5.73 -12.40 -5.16
C ALA A 247 -6.48 -13.68 -5.50
N GLY A 248 -7.15 -14.29 -4.51
CA GLY A 248 -7.95 -15.48 -4.69
C GLY A 248 -8.67 -15.34 -6.02
N ASN A 249 -8.46 -16.32 -6.94
CA ASN A 249 -9.01 -16.27 -8.30
C ASN A 249 -10.40 -15.63 -8.19
N PRO A 250 -10.64 -14.45 -8.79
CA PRO A 250 -11.93 -13.80 -8.63
C PRO A 250 -12.93 -14.81 -9.16
N THR A 251 -13.64 -15.47 -8.24
CA THR A 251 -14.76 -16.29 -8.61
C THR A 251 -15.65 -15.33 -9.37
N ALA A 252 -16.04 -15.74 -10.58
CA ALA A 252 -16.98 -14.98 -11.38
C ALA A 252 -18.13 -14.54 -10.46
N PRO A 253 -18.60 -13.28 -10.57
CA PRO A 253 -19.68 -12.81 -9.74
C PRO A 253 -20.84 -13.81 -9.85
N ARG A 254 -21.39 -14.22 -8.70
CA ARG A 254 -22.72 -14.80 -8.66
C ARG A 254 -23.74 -13.72 -8.98
#